data_AF-A0A2V8MKV1-F1
#
_entry.id   AF-A0A2V8MKV1-F1
#
_cell.length_a   1.000
_cell.length_b   1.000
_cell.length_c   1.000
_cell.angle_alpha   90.00
_cell.angle_beta   90.00
_cell.angle_gamma   90.00
#
_symmetry.space_group_name_H-M   'P 1'
#
loop_
_entity.id
_entity.type
_entity.pdbx_description
1 polymer ?
#
loop_
_entity_poly.entity_id
_entity_poly.type
_entity_poly.pdbx_seq_one_letter_code
_entity_poly.pdbx_strand_id
1 'polypeptide(L)'
;MPAAGGESRFGRYAAGRGASLNALEKAGLQLFRGKGGCNACHIGPNFTDQQFHNTGVAWRDGRLADEGRFAVSGNPRDHSAFKTPTLREIARTAPYMHDGGLATLEDVVEFYSEGGHPNPNLDPEIRPRHFTAEEKRGLAAFL
;
A
#
# COMPACT_ATOMS: atom_id res chain seq x y z
N MET A 1 6.33 22.92 12.20
CA MET A 1 5.17 22.89 11.27
C MET A 1 4.29 21.71 11.68
N PRO A 2 2.98 21.89 11.92
CA PRO A 2 2.14 20.76 12.29
C PRO A 2 2.06 19.80 11.10
N ALA A 3 2.32 18.52 11.32
CA ALA A 3 2.25 17.51 10.29
C ALA A 3 0.83 17.49 9.70
N ALA A 4 0.69 17.69 8.38
CA ALA A 4 -0.57 17.80 7.66
C ALA A 4 -1.55 16.63 7.91
N GLY A 5 -1.05 15.50 8.41
CA GLY A 5 -1.87 14.34 8.70
C GLY A 5 -2.30 14.15 10.17
N GLY A 6 -2.05 15.13 11.05
CA GLY A 6 -2.64 15.14 12.39
C GLY A 6 -4.14 15.42 12.37
N GLU A 7 -4.61 16.21 11.41
CA GLU A 7 -5.99 16.71 11.32
C GLU A 7 -6.93 15.80 10.52
N SER A 8 -6.42 14.78 9.81
CA SER A 8 -7.28 13.81 9.12
C SER A 8 -8.15 13.05 10.12
N ARG A 9 -9.28 12.47 9.67
CA ARG A 9 -10.20 11.72 10.57
C ARG A 9 -9.45 10.60 11.30
N PHE A 10 -8.59 9.88 10.59
CA PHE A 10 -7.71 8.89 11.22
C PHE A 10 -6.67 9.52 12.14
N GLY A 11 -6.05 10.65 11.77
CA GLY A 11 -5.10 11.36 12.63
C GLY A 11 -5.70 11.78 13.98
N ARG A 12 -6.95 12.26 13.98
CA ARG A 12 -7.71 12.55 15.20
C ARG A 12 -8.08 11.29 15.98
N TYR A 13 -8.47 10.20 15.30
CA TYR A 13 -8.77 8.91 15.93
C TYR A 13 -7.53 8.34 16.63
N ALA A 14 -6.39 8.31 15.94
CA ALA A 14 -5.12 7.82 16.47
C ALA A 14 -4.59 8.65 17.65
N ALA A 15 -4.89 9.95 17.68
CA ALA A 15 -4.55 10.86 18.77
C ALA A 15 -5.57 10.88 19.93
N GLY A 16 -6.63 10.08 19.87
CA GLY A 16 -7.70 10.07 20.89
C GLY A 16 -8.56 11.35 20.92
N ARG A 17 -8.50 12.19 19.87
CA ARG A 17 -9.16 13.50 19.78
C ARG A 17 -10.62 13.43 19.30
N GLY A 18 -11.37 12.41 19.72
CA GLY A 18 -12.82 12.33 19.53
C GLY A 18 -13.34 12.00 18.12
N ALA A 19 -12.49 11.53 17.19
CA ALA A 19 -12.97 10.97 15.93
C ALA A 19 -13.24 9.46 16.10
N SER A 20 -14.42 8.98 15.72
CA SER A 20 -14.74 7.55 15.67
C SER A 20 -14.62 7.05 14.23
N LEU A 21 -13.97 5.89 14.07
CA LEU A 21 -14.10 5.08 12.87
C LEU A 21 -15.39 4.26 12.95
N ASN A 22 -16.08 4.10 11.82
CA ASN A 22 -17.21 3.20 11.73
C ASN A 22 -16.76 1.72 11.81
N ALA A 23 -17.70 0.77 11.88
CA ALA A 23 -17.38 -0.65 12.04
C ALA A 23 -16.52 -1.20 10.88
N LEU A 24 -16.83 -0.79 9.65
CA LEU A 24 -16.12 -1.23 8.44
C LEU A 24 -14.69 -0.69 8.41
N GLU A 25 -14.49 0.58 8.75
CA GLU A 25 -13.18 1.23 8.83
C GLU A 25 -12.30 0.61 9.94
N LYS A 26 -12.90 0.24 11.07
CA LYS A 26 -12.20 -0.49 12.15
C LYS A 26 -11.77 -1.87 11.69
N ALA A 27 -12.64 -2.59 10.98
CA ALA A 27 -12.29 -3.88 10.41
C ALA A 27 -11.14 -3.74 9.38
N GLY A 28 -11.21 -2.71 8.52
CA GLY A 28 -10.12 -2.35 7.60
C GLY A 28 -8.80 -2.09 8.30
N LEU A 29 -8.80 -1.29 9.37
CA LEU A 29 -7.60 -1.02 10.17
C LEU A 29 -7.02 -2.30 10.81
N GLN A 30 -7.87 -3.20 11.29
CA GLN A 30 -7.43 -4.49 11.85
C GLN A 30 -6.82 -5.38 10.77
N LEU A 31 -7.42 -5.45 9.59
CA LEU A 31 -6.88 -6.18 8.45
C LEU A 31 -5.53 -5.59 8.01
N PHE A 32 -5.44 -4.27 7.92
CA PHE A 32 -4.23 -3.55 7.53
C PHE A 32 -3.04 -3.87 8.45
N ARG A 33 -3.29 -3.99 9.76
CA ARG A 33 -2.27 -4.31 10.77
C ARG A 33 -2.07 -5.81 11.01
N GLY A 34 -2.96 -6.64 10.50
CA GLY A 34 -3.05 -8.07 10.76
C GLY A 34 -2.89 -8.88 9.48
N LYS A 35 -3.98 -9.54 9.05
CA LYS A 35 -4.00 -10.46 7.90
C LYS A 35 -3.35 -9.86 6.64
N GLY A 36 -3.60 -8.57 6.38
CA GLY A 36 -3.10 -7.90 5.19
C GLY A 36 -1.61 -7.57 5.23
N GLY A 37 -0.99 -7.48 6.41
CA GLY A 37 0.44 -7.17 6.55
C GLY A 37 0.87 -5.82 5.97
N CYS A 38 -0.08 -4.92 5.68
CA CYS A 38 0.19 -3.65 5.02
C CYS A 38 1.12 -2.76 5.87
N ASN A 39 1.05 -2.91 7.19
CA ASN A 39 1.91 -2.22 8.16
C ASN A 39 3.38 -2.68 8.17
N ALA A 40 3.75 -3.73 7.43
CA ALA A 40 5.15 -4.13 7.26
C ALA A 40 5.96 -3.03 6.56
N CYS A 41 5.35 -2.36 5.56
CA CYS A 41 5.97 -1.26 4.82
C CYS A 41 5.29 0.09 5.13
N HIS A 42 3.96 0.12 5.25
CA HIS A 42 3.20 1.34 5.53
C HIS A 42 3.08 1.61 7.02
N ILE A 43 4.22 1.89 7.65
CA ILE A 43 4.37 2.04 9.10
C ILE A 43 4.41 3.50 9.54
N GLY A 44 4.15 3.70 10.83
CA GLY A 44 4.37 4.96 11.52
C GLY A 44 3.34 6.03 11.15
N PRO A 45 3.58 7.28 11.58
CA PRO A 45 2.61 8.35 11.38
C PRO A 45 2.38 8.66 9.90
N ASN A 46 3.40 8.50 9.05
CA ASN A 46 3.29 8.83 7.62
C ASN A 46 2.94 7.64 6.74
N PHE A 47 2.67 6.46 7.31
CA PHE A 47 2.33 5.25 6.55
C PHE A 47 3.37 4.92 5.47
N THR A 48 4.63 4.99 5.83
CA THR A 48 5.76 4.67 4.95
C THR A 48 6.99 4.44 5.82
N ASP A 49 7.76 3.42 5.47
CA ASP A 49 9.08 3.14 6.02
C ASP A 49 10.20 3.86 5.25
N GLN A 50 9.87 4.58 4.18
CA GLN A 50 10.80 5.26 3.28
C GLN A 50 11.76 4.32 2.53
N GLN A 51 11.49 3.01 2.54
CA GLN A 51 12.29 2.01 1.84
C GLN A 51 11.75 1.74 0.44
N PHE A 52 12.38 0.81 -0.28
CA PHE A 52 12.09 0.46 -1.66
C PHE A 52 11.72 -1.01 -1.73
N HIS A 53 10.57 -1.31 -2.32
CA HIS A 53 10.03 -2.67 -2.40
C HIS A 53 9.55 -2.98 -3.81
N ASN A 54 9.77 -4.21 -4.24
CA ASN A 54 9.25 -4.71 -5.49
C ASN A 54 7.95 -5.47 -5.22
N THR A 55 6.83 -4.87 -5.61
CA THR A 55 5.50 -5.45 -5.46
C THR A 55 5.06 -6.27 -6.67
N GLY A 56 5.90 -6.32 -7.71
CA GLY A 56 5.61 -6.94 -9.00
C GLY A 56 4.82 -6.05 -9.96
N VAL A 57 4.39 -4.86 -9.57
CA VAL A 57 3.52 -4.02 -10.42
C VAL A 57 4.15 -3.65 -11.77
N ALA A 58 5.48 -3.50 -11.82
CA ALA A 58 6.24 -3.21 -13.05
C ALA A 58 6.46 -4.44 -13.94
N TRP A 59 6.06 -5.64 -13.50
CA TRP A 59 6.12 -6.86 -14.29
C TRP A 59 4.73 -7.14 -14.85
N ARG A 60 4.55 -7.11 -16.17
CA ARG A 60 3.27 -7.41 -16.82
C ARG A 60 3.49 -8.38 -17.97
N ASP A 61 2.69 -9.43 -18.04
CA ASP A 61 2.76 -10.46 -19.08
C ASP A 61 4.18 -11.04 -19.26
N GLY A 62 4.89 -11.24 -18.14
CA GLY A 62 6.26 -11.76 -18.12
C GLY A 62 7.34 -10.78 -18.61
N ARG A 63 6.99 -9.51 -18.82
CA ARG A 63 7.92 -8.46 -19.26
C ARG A 63 8.10 -7.41 -18.18
N LEU A 64 9.35 -6.97 -18.04
CA LEU A 64 9.71 -5.84 -17.20
C LEU A 64 9.39 -4.53 -17.94
N ALA A 65 8.55 -3.69 -17.34
CA ALA A 65 8.20 -2.38 -17.88
C ALA A 65 9.09 -1.25 -17.35
N ASP A 66 9.53 -1.34 -16.09
CA ASP A 66 10.33 -0.31 -15.41
C ASP A 66 11.34 -0.94 -14.42
N GLU A 67 12.61 -0.55 -14.54
CA GLU A 67 13.71 -0.99 -13.69
C GLU A 67 13.63 -0.44 -12.26
N GLY A 68 12.89 0.65 -12.03
CA GLY A 68 12.72 1.27 -10.73
C GLY A 68 14.03 1.71 -10.10
N ARG A 69 14.25 1.39 -8.82
CA ARG A 69 15.44 1.82 -8.06
C ARG A 69 16.75 1.34 -8.67
N PHE A 70 16.77 0.22 -9.38
CA PHE A 70 17.97 -0.29 -10.05
C PHE A 70 18.61 0.73 -10.98
N ALA A 71 17.83 1.52 -11.72
CA ALA A 71 18.34 2.54 -12.64
C ALA A 71 19.23 3.61 -11.96
N VAL A 72 19.10 3.76 -10.62
CA VAL A 72 19.90 4.68 -9.82
C VAL A 72 20.97 3.96 -9.00
N SER A 73 20.65 2.80 -8.42
CA SER A 73 21.57 2.10 -7.51
C SER A 73 22.56 1.16 -8.21
N GLY A 74 22.20 0.63 -9.39
CA GLY A 74 22.95 -0.42 -10.09
C GLY A 74 22.99 -1.77 -9.36
N ASN A 75 22.30 -1.91 -8.22
CA ASN A 75 22.27 -3.14 -7.44
C ASN A 75 21.17 -4.08 -7.96
N PRO A 76 21.48 -5.28 -8.47
CA PRO A 76 20.48 -6.18 -9.02
C PRO A 76 19.32 -6.53 -8.08
N ARG A 77 19.50 -6.41 -6.76
CA ARG A 77 18.42 -6.63 -5.77
C ARG A 77 17.34 -5.56 -5.78
N ASP A 78 17.65 -4.37 -6.30
CA ASP A 78 16.73 -3.22 -6.33
C ASP A 78 15.89 -3.16 -7.62
N HIS A 79 16.00 -4.17 -8.48
CA HIS A 79 15.23 -4.23 -9.73
C HIS A 79 13.73 -4.19 -9.44
N SER A 80 13.06 -3.25 -10.11
CA SER A 80 11.63 -2.99 -9.99
C SER A 80 11.18 -2.61 -8.57
N ALA A 81 12.11 -2.22 -7.70
CA ALA A 81 11.78 -1.72 -6.38
C ALA A 81 11.42 -0.24 -6.46
N PHE A 82 10.28 0.13 -5.87
CA PHE A 82 9.80 1.50 -5.79
C PHE A 82 9.65 1.91 -4.34
N LYS A 83 9.83 3.21 -4.10
CA LYS A 83 9.71 3.77 -2.77
C LYS A 83 8.28 3.58 -2.22
N THR A 84 8.13 3.10 -0.99
CA THR A 84 6.84 3.03 -0.30
C THR A 84 6.20 4.42 -0.22
N PRO A 85 5.09 4.71 -0.94
CA PRO A 85 4.45 6.02 -0.86
C PRO A 85 3.79 6.20 0.51
N THR A 86 3.56 7.45 0.91
CA THR A 86 2.68 7.71 2.04
C THR A 86 1.24 7.36 1.66
N LEU A 87 0.47 6.78 2.59
CA LEU A 87 -0.96 6.57 2.41
C LEU A 87 -1.82 7.72 2.97
N ARG A 88 -1.18 8.82 3.40
CA ARG A 88 -1.93 10.01 3.81
C ARG A 88 -2.61 10.63 2.59
N GLU A 89 -3.91 10.89 2.71
CA GLU A 89 -4.76 11.46 1.64
C GLU A 89 -4.83 10.60 0.37
N ILE A 90 -4.52 9.30 0.46
CA ILE A 90 -4.42 8.42 -0.71
C ILE A 90 -5.73 8.33 -1.50
N ALA A 91 -6.89 8.42 -0.84
CA ALA A 91 -8.20 8.42 -1.49
C ALA A 91 -8.42 9.53 -2.52
N ARG A 92 -7.55 10.56 -2.59
CA ARG A 92 -7.67 11.71 -3.50
C ARG A 92 -6.64 11.72 -4.64
N THR A 93 -5.89 10.64 -4.81
CA THR A 93 -4.66 10.63 -5.64
C THR A 93 -4.71 9.65 -6.81
N ALA A 94 -5.90 9.12 -7.13
CA ALA A 94 -6.07 8.25 -8.30
C ALA A 94 -5.55 8.93 -9.59
N PRO A 95 -4.99 8.16 -10.55
CA PRO A 95 -4.79 6.71 -10.49
C PRO A 95 -3.59 6.31 -9.60
N TYR A 96 -3.49 5.02 -9.28
CA TYR A 96 -2.56 4.46 -8.31
C TYR A 96 -1.39 3.71 -8.94
N MET A 97 -0.39 3.41 -8.10
CA MET A 97 0.92 2.82 -8.45
C MET A 97 1.83 3.81 -9.17
N HIS A 98 3.11 3.44 -9.35
CA HIS A 98 4.12 4.32 -9.96
C HIS A 98 3.82 4.65 -11.44
N ASP A 99 3.06 3.78 -12.10
CA ASP A 99 2.71 3.86 -13.52
C ASP A 99 1.26 4.28 -13.77
N GLY A 100 0.50 4.58 -12.71
CA GLY A 100 -0.93 4.92 -12.81
C GLY A 100 -1.80 3.78 -13.34
N GLY A 101 -1.34 2.53 -13.27
CA GLY A 101 -2.01 1.39 -13.90
C GLY A 101 -3.29 0.91 -13.23
N LEU A 102 -3.55 1.32 -11.98
CA LEU A 102 -4.74 0.92 -11.22
C LEU A 102 -5.65 2.12 -10.97
N ALA A 103 -6.94 2.00 -11.29
CA ALA A 103 -7.86 3.12 -11.28
C ALA A 103 -8.40 3.45 -9.87
N THR A 104 -8.60 2.42 -9.05
CA THR A 104 -9.28 2.53 -7.74
C THR A 104 -8.45 1.94 -6.60
N LEU A 105 -8.77 2.31 -5.35
CA LEU A 105 -8.17 1.68 -4.18
C LEU A 105 -8.57 0.21 -4.08
N GLU A 106 -9.77 -0.13 -4.53
CA GLU A 106 -10.23 -1.51 -4.64
C GLU A 106 -9.35 -2.33 -5.59
N ASP A 107 -8.94 -1.78 -6.74
CA ASP A 107 -7.99 -2.44 -7.65
C ASP A 107 -6.61 -2.64 -6.99
N VAL A 108 -6.16 -1.66 -6.19
CA VAL A 108 -4.91 -1.77 -5.42
C VAL A 108 -5.01 -2.89 -4.39
N VAL A 109 -6.11 -2.96 -3.64
CA VAL A 109 -6.34 -4.00 -2.64
C VAL A 109 -6.50 -5.37 -3.30
N GLU A 110 -7.12 -5.45 -4.47
CA GLU A 110 -7.20 -6.67 -5.29
C GLU A 110 -5.80 -7.14 -5.70
N PHE A 111 -4.97 -6.24 -6.23
CA PHE A 111 -3.59 -6.56 -6.62
C PHE A 111 -2.80 -7.20 -5.46
N TYR A 112 -2.90 -6.64 -4.25
CA TYR A 112 -2.25 -7.24 -3.08
C TYR A 112 -2.96 -8.49 -2.54
N SER A 113 -4.28 -8.64 -2.74
CA SER A 113 -5.02 -9.88 -2.45
C SER A 113 -4.42 -11.06 -3.20
N GLU A 114 -4.07 -10.85 -4.46
CA GLU A 114 -3.52 -11.87 -5.36
C GLU A 114 -1.99 -12.02 -5.26
N GLY A 115 -1.35 -11.19 -4.43
CA GLY A 115 0.09 -11.30 -4.17
C GLY A 115 0.97 -10.65 -5.22
N GLY A 116 0.46 -9.64 -5.93
CA GLY A 116 1.19 -8.94 -6.97
C GLY A 116 1.55 -9.83 -8.17
N HIS A 117 2.54 -9.41 -8.96
CA HIS A 117 3.01 -10.21 -10.11
C HIS A 117 4.35 -10.91 -9.78
N PRO A 118 4.38 -12.26 -9.79
CA PRO A 118 5.58 -13.02 -9.45
C PRO A 118 6.79 -12.66 -10.32
N ASN A 119 7.94 -12.45 -9.69
CA ASN A 119 9.22 -12.21 -10.35
C ASN A 119 10.39 -12.54 -9.41
N PRO A 120 11.64 -12.68 -9.92
CA PRO A 120 12.78 -13.12 -9.11
C PRO A 120 13.13 -12.22 -7.92
N ASN A 121 12.70 -10.95 -7.95
CA ASN A 121 13.04 -9.95 -6.95
C ASN A 121 11.83 -9.47 -6.15
N LEU A 122 10.71 -10.19 -6.22
CA LEU A 122 9.50 -9.86 -5.48
C LEU A 122 9.79 -9.79 -3.98
N ASP A 123 9.28 -8.75 -3.32
CA ASP A 123 9.45 -8.59 -1.88
C ASP A 123 8.77 -9.76 -1.12
N PRO A 124 9.43 -10.39 -0.12
CA PRO A 124 8.90 -11.55 0.60
C PRO A 124 7.56 -11.31 1.31
N GLU A 125 7.22 -10.06 1.65
CA GLU A 125 5.93 -9.73 2.27
C GLU A 125 4.76 -9.78 1.28
N ILE A 126 5.07 -9.71 -0.01
CA ILE A 126 4.12 -9.73 -1.12
C ILE A 126 3.81 -11.18 -1.48
N ARG A 127 2.66 -11.64 -0.97
CA ARG A 127 2.16 -12.99 -1.15
C ARG A 127 0.63 -12.99 -1.16
N PRO A 128 -0.01 -13.93 -1.85
CA PRO A 128 -1.46 -14.01 -1.89
C PRO A 128 -2.06 -14.04 -0.48
N ARG A 129 -3.07 -13.21 -0.25
CA ARG A 129 -3.83 -13.13 1.00
C ARG A 129 -5.27 -13.57 0.84
N HIS A 130 -5.77 -13.61 -0.40
CA HIS A 130 -7.13 -14.00 -0.78
C HIS A 130 -8.19 -13.33 0.12
N PHE A 131 -8.27 -12.01 0.00
CA PHE A 131 -9.24 -11.24 0.77
C PHE A 131 -10.66 -11.51 0.27
N THR A 132 -11.61 -11.60 1.20
CA THR A 132 -13.03 -11.63 0.84
C THR A 132 -13.48 -10.26 0.31
N ALA A 133 -14.61 -10.20 -0.38
CA ALA A 133 -15.18 -8.94 -0.84
C ALA A 133 -15.49 -7.95 0.31
N GLU A 134 -15.75 -8.45 1.52
CA GLU A 134 -15.94 -7.61 2.71
C GLU A 134 -14.61 -7.07 3.25
N GLU A 135 -13.57 -7.91 3.30
CA GLU A 135 -12.23 -7.49 3.70
C GLU A 135 -11.66 -6.42 2.76
N LYS A 136 -11.87 -6.59 1.44
CA LYS A 136 -11.45 -5.61 0.41
C LYS A 136 -12.13 -4.26 0.62
N ARG A 137 -13.46 -4.25 0.82
CA ARG A 137 -14.23 -3.03 1.14
C ARG A 137 -13.80 -2.40 2.46
N GLY A 138 -13.48 -3.21 3.47
CA GLY A 138 -12.96 -2.74 4.75
C GLY A 138 -11.64 -1.99 4.60
N LEU A 139 -10.69 -2.57 3.87
CA LEU A 139 -9.40 -1.93 3.59
C LEU A 139 -9.57 -0.63 2.80
N ALA A 140 -10.37 -0.64 1.73
CA ALA A 140 -10.63 0.56 0.93
C ALA A 140 -11.32 1.67 1.75
N ALA A 141 -12.26 1.32 2.63
CA ALA A 141 -12.93 2.28 3.51
C ALA A 141 -12.01 2.90 4.57
N PHE A 142 -10.98 2.17 5.00
CA PHE A 142 -10.00 2.65 5.98
C PHE A 142 -9.02 3.69 5.39
N LEU A 143 -8.63 3.51 4.12
CA LEU A 143 -7.67 4.34 3.38
C LEU A 143 -8.28 5.70 2.96
#